data_AF-A0A7J8F3F3-F1
#
_entry.id   AF-A0A7J8F3F3-F1
#
_cell.length_a   1.000
_cell.length_b   1.000
_cell.length_c   1.000
_cell.angle_alpha   90.00
_cell.angle_beta   90.00
_cell.angle_gamma   90.00
#
_symmetry.space_group_name_H-M   'P 1'
#
loop_
_entity.id
_entity.type
_entity.pdbx_description
1 polymer ?
#
loop_
_entity_poly.entity_id
_entity_poly.type
_entity_poly.pdbx_seq_one_letter_code
_entity_poly.pdbx_strand_id
1 'polypeptide(L)'
;MSGPGNKRTAGDGGSGPPEKKLSREEKTTTTLIEPIRLGGISSTEEMDLKVLQFKNKKLAERLEQRQACEDELRERIEKLEKRQATDDATLLIVNRYWAQLDETVEALLRHHENQEELSSGTEVPGTQEGPTRDETPLSEPGTSELRETLPMKLRPPLSEPALAFVVALGASSNEEVELQLQDRMEFSKAAVSRVVEASDRLQRRVEELCQRMYSRGDSEPPGEVARAQTRELGRENRRLQDLATQLQEKHHRISLEYSELQDKVTSAETKVLEMETTVEDLQWDIEKLRKREQKLNKHLAEALEQLNSGYYVSGSSSGFQGGQITLSMQKFEMLNAELEENQELANSRMAELEKLQAELQGAVRTNERLKVALRSLPEEVVRETGEYRMLQAQFSLLYNESLQVKTQLDEARGLLLATKNSHLRHIEHMESDELGLQKKLRTEVIQLEDTLAQVRKEYEMLRIEFEQNLAANEQAGPINREMRHLISSLQNHNHQLKGDAQRYKRKLREVQAGPGRWSH
;
A
#
# COMPACT_ATOMS: atom_id res chain seq x y z
N MET A 1 -16.13 -40.21 66.83
CA MET A 1 -16.54 -38.87 67.29
C MET A 1 -17.20 -38.15 66.12
N SER A 2 -18.27 -37.39 66.40
CA SER A 2 -18.97 -36.37 65.60
C SER A 2 -18.90 -36.39 64.05
N GLY A 3 -20.08 -36.45 63.42
CA GLY A 3 -20.29 -36.08 62.02
C GLY A 3 -20.76 -34.61 61.85
N PRO A 4 -21.70 -34.31 60.95
CA PRO A 4 -21.34 -33.73 59.64
C PRO A 4 -22.00 -32.36 59.33
N GLY A 5 -21.53 -31.68 58.26
CA GLY A 5 -22.07 -30.38 57.80
C GLY A 5 -22.26 -30.29 56.28
N ASN A 6 -23.51 -30.10 55.84
CA ASN A 6 -23.89 -29.70 54.47
C ASN A 6 -23.52 -28.20 54.21
N LYS A 7 -23.55 -27.60 53.01
CA LYS A 7 -24.62 -27.62 51.98
C LYS A 7 -24.19 -26.89 50.67
N ARG A 8 -24.70 -27.37 49.51
CA ARG A 8 -25.20 -26.72 48.24
C ARG A 8 -25.02 -25.17 48.10
N THR A 9 -24.84 -24.54 46.93
CA THR A 9 -25.33 -24.69 45.52
C THR A 9 -24.28 -24.16 44.50
N ALA A 10 -24.21 -24.42 43.18
CA ALA A 10 -25.10 -24.86 42.07
C ALA A 10 -25.66 -23.72 41.16
N GLY A 11 -25.36 -23.79 39.84
CA GLY A 11 -25.75 -22.85 38.75
C GLY A 11 -24.79 -21.68 38.53
N ASP A 12 -24.60 -21.10 37.33
CA ASP A 12 -24.92 -21.46 35.92
C ASP A 12 -23.98 -20.58 35.03
N GLY A 13 -23.32 -21.04 33.96
CA GLY A 13 -23.87 -21.22 32.60
C GLY A 13 -23.17 -20.25 31.61
N GLY A 14 -22.67 -20.71 30.44
CA GLY A 14 -22.00 -19.82 29.47
C GLY A 14 -21.01 -20.51 28.51
N SER A 15 -21.49 -21.03 27.38
CA SER A 15 -20.69 -21.78 26.41
C SER A 15 -20.00 -20.92 25.35
N GLY A 16 -18.73 -21.20 25.06
CA GLY A 16 -18.00 -20.71 23.87
C GLY A 16 -17.61 -21.87 22.94
N PRO A 17 -17.51 -21.67 21.61
CA PRO A 17 -17.18 -22.73 20.66
C PRO A 17 -15.67 -23.07 20.67
N PRO A 18 -15.26 -24.35 20.51
CA PRO A 18 -13.86 -24.74 20.55
C PRO A 18 -13.12 -24.48 19.22
N GLU A 19 -11.91 -23.94 19.32
CA GLU A 19 -11.03 -23.73 18.17
C GLU A 19 -10.61 -25.06 17.51
N LYS A 20 -10.87 -25.20 16.21
CA LYS A 20 -10.35 -26.33 15.42
C LYS A 20 -8.87 -26.13 15.13
N LYS A 21 -8.00 -26.64 16.02
CA LYS A 21 -6.59 -26.87 15.69
C LYS A 21 -6.48 -27.80 14.48
N LEU A 22 -6.18 -27.23 13.32
CA LEU A 22 -5.92 -27.97 12.08
C LEU A 22 -4.52 -28.60 12.14
N SER A 23 -4.39 -29.68 12.91
CA SER A 23 -3.26 -30.60 12.80
C SER A 23 -3.31 -31.31 11.45
N ARG A 24 -2.71 -30.69 10.43
CA ARG A 24 -2.48 -31.28 9.10
C ARG A 24 -1.46 -32.42 9.23
N GLU A 25 -1.93 -33.58 9.67
CA GLU A 25 -1.22 -34.83 9.43
C GLU A 25 -1.06 -35.00 7.90
N GLU A 26 0.17 -35.00 7.40
CA GLU A 26 0.43 -35.28 5.99
C GLU A 26 0.24 -36.77 5.71
N LYS A 27 -1.02 -37.18 5.60
CA LYS A 27 -1.43 -38.49 5.09
C LYS A 27 -1.04 -38.58 3.63
N THR A 28 0.15 -39.09 3.40
CA THR A 28 0.74 -39.33 2.08
C THR A 28 -0.24 -40.13 1.22
N THR A 29 -0.85 -39.45 0.25
CA THR A 29 -1.91 -40.02 -0.59
C THR A 29 -1.32 -41.07 -1.52
N THR A 30 -1.25 -42.30 -1.03
CA THR A 30 -0.79 -43.49 -1.77
C THR A 30 -1.81 -43.84 -2.85
N THR A 31 -1.72 -43.11 -3.97
CA THR A 31 -2.50 -43.33 -5.17
C THR A 31 -2.31 -44.77 -5.65
N LEU A 32 -3.33 -45.60 -5.43
CA LEU A 32 -3.40 -46.96 -5.93
C LEU A 32 -3.39 -46.91 -7.46
N ILE A 33 -2.23 -47.21 -8.05
CA ILE A 33 -2.07 -47.26 -9.50
C ILE A 33 -2.72 -48.55 -10.01
N GLU A 34 -3.77 -48.42 -10.82
CA GLU A 34 -4.36 -49.57 -11.50
C GLU A 34 -3.31 -50.28 -12.38
N PRO A 35 -3.29 -51.63 -12.43
CA PRO A 35 -2.29 -52.37 -13.19
C PRO A 35 -2.48 -52.20 -14.70
N ILE A 36 -1.73 -51.24 -15.27
CA ILE A 36 -1.70 -50.94 -16.71
C ILE A 36 -1.18 -52.16 -17.48
N ARG A 37 -1.98 -52.67 -18.42
CA ARG A 37 -1.56 -53.73 -19.33
C ARG A 37 -0.57 -53.16 -20.35
N LEU A 38 0.73 -53.41 -20.14
CA LEU A 38 1.72 -53.30 -21.20
C LEU A 38 1.32 -54.24 -22.34
N GLY A 39 1.14 -53.69 -23.54
CA GLY A 39 0.95 -54.48 -24.76
C GLY A 39 2.19 -55.32 -25.09
N GLY A 40 2.03 -56.27 -26.02
CA GLY A 40 3.01 -57.30 -26.38
C GLY A 40 4.47 -56.84 -26.34
N ILE A 41 5.33 -57.68 -25.76
CA ILE A 41 6.73 -57.37 -25.45
C ILE A 41 7.60 -58.36 -26.24
N SER A 42 8.46 -57.84 -27.10
CA SER A 42 9.26 -58.62 -28.06
C SER A 42 10.70 -58.83 -27.60
N SER A 43 11.19 -57.97 -26.72
CA SER A 43 12.54 -57.99 -26.12
C SER A 43 12.51 -57.39 -24.72
N THR A 44 13.45 -57.79 -23.85
CA THR A 44 13.67 -57.16 -22.53
C THR A 44 13.92 -55.66 -22.67
N GLU A 45 14.67 -55.24 -23.70
CA GLU A 45 14.94 -53.82 -23.99
C GLU A 45 13.65 -53.04 -24.29
N GLU A 46 12.68 -53.67 -24.96
CA GLU A 46 11.37 -53.07 -25.24
C GLU A 46 10.54 -52.91 -23.95
N MET A 47 10.69 -53.85 -23.00
CA MET A 47 10.06 -53.76 -21.68
C MET A 47 10.67 -52.62 -20.87
N ASP A 48 11.99 -52.53 -20.79
CA ASP A 48 12.70 -51.49 -20.05
C ASP A 48 12.43 -50.09 -20.64
N LEU A 49 12.38 -49.97 -21.97
CA LEU A 49 12.01 -48.71 -22.64
C LEU A 49 10.58 -48.27 -22.26
N LYS A 50 9.60 -49.18 -22.32
CA LYS A 50 8.20 -48.89 -21.91
C LYS A 50 8.11 -48.53 -20.42
N VAL A 51 8.87 -49.20 -19.56
CA VAL A 51 8.94 -48.91 -18.12
C VAL A 51 9.58 -47.54 -17.84
N LEU A 52 10.64 -47.16 -18.57
CA LEU A 52 11.27 -45.84 -18.47
C LEU A 52 10.34 -44.72 -18.98
N GLN A 53 9.64 -44.94 -20.10
CA GLN A 53 8.62 -44.01 -20.61
C GLN A 53 7.50 -43.79 -19.58
N PHE A 54 6.99 -44.86 -18.95
CA PHE A 54 5.96 -44.74 -17.92
C PHE A 54 6.48 -44.03 -16.65
N LYS A 55 7.71 -44.35 -16.20
CA LYS A 55 8.36 -43.65 -15.08
C LYS A 55 8.52 -42.16 -15.36
N ASN A 56 8.99 -41.79 -16.55
CA ASN A 56 9.12 -40.39 -16.95
C ASN A 56 7.74 -39.69 -17.02
N LYS A 57 6.70 -40.35 -17.54
CA LYS A 57 5.35 -39.78 -17.51
C LYS A 57 4.86 -39.54 -16.08
N LYS A 58 5.03 -40.51 -15.17
CA LYS A 58 4.66 -40.36 -13.75
C LYS A 58 5.52 -39.35 -12.99
N LEU A 59 6.74 -39.05 -13.45
CA LEU A 59 7.55 -37.96 -12.94
C LEU A 59 7.06 -36.60 -13.46
N ALA A 60 6.71 -36.50 -14.74
CA ALA A 60 6.11 -35.29 -15.31
C ALA A 60 4.79 -34.91 -14.63
N GLU A 61 3.87 -35.87 -14.48
CA GLU A 61 2.58 -35.68 -13.77
C GLU A 61 2.79 -35.18 -12.32
N ARG A 62 3.85 -35.63 -11.63
CA ARG A 62 4.21 -35.16 -10.26
C ARG A 62 4.88 -33.79 -10.24
N LEU A 63 5.60 -33.43 -11.30
CA LEU A 63 6.27 -32.14 -11.44
C LEU A 63 5.23 -31.05 -11.76
N GLU A 64 4.31 -31.34 -12.68
CA GLU A 64 3.12 -30.53 -12.99
C GLU A 64 2.26 -30.29 -11.74
N GLN A 65 1.96 -31.34 -10.96
CA GLN A 65 1.25 -31.19 -9.67
C GLN A 65 2.01 -30.32 -8.66
N ARG A 66 3.34 -30.46 -8.56
CA ARG A 66 4.15 -29.59 -7.69
C ARG A 66 4.13 -28.14 -8.15
N GLN A 67 4.23 -27.91 -9.45
CA GLN A 67 4.28 -26.56 -10.00
C GLN A 67 2.94 -25.84 -9.85
N ALA A 68 1.81 -26.54 -10.05
CA ALA A 68 0.49 -25.99 -9.72
C ALA A 68 0.38 -25.55 -8.24
N CYS A 69 0.82 -26.39 -7.29
CA CYS A 69 0.85 -26.01 -5.88
C CYS A 69 1.86 -24.90 -5.56
N GLU A 70 2.97 -24.78 -6.31
CA GLU A 70 3.93 -23.68 -6.16
C GLU A 70 3.33 -22.35 -6.65
N ASP A 71 2.61 -22.36 -7.77
CA ASP A 71 1.93 -21.18 -8.32
C ASP A 71 0.72 -20.77 -7.46
N GLU A 72 -0.04 -21.71 -6.89
CA GLU A 72 -1.04 -21.42 -5.84
C GLU A 72 -0.42 -20.75 -4.60
N LEU A 73 0.75 -21.21 -4.15
CA LEU A 73 1.46 -20.62 -3.01
C LEU A 73 2.02 -19.23 -3.34
N ARG A 74 2.55 -19.01 -4.54
CA ARG A 74 2.99 -17.70 -5.04
C ARG A 74 1.85 -16.69 -5.07
N GLU A 75 0.71 -17.07 -5.66
CA GLU A 75 -0.48 -16.21 -5.72
C GLU A 75 -1.03 -15.92 -4.31
N ARG A 76 -0.91 -16.88 -3.37
CA ARG A 76 -1.28 -16.67 -1.96
C ARG A 76 -0.31 -15.71 -1.24
N ILE A 77 0.99 -15.78 -1.51
CA ILE A 77 2.00 -14.85 -0.98
C ILE A 77 1.71 -13.43 -1.49
N GLU A 78 1.54 -13.25 -2.81
CA GLU A 78 1.23 -11.94 -3.41
C GLU A 78 -0.04 -11.31 -2.81
N LYS A 79 -1.08 -12.13 -2.55
CA LYS A 79 -2.32 -11.68 -1.88
C LYS A 79 -2.10 -11.29 -0.41
N LEU A 80 -1.13 -11.89 0.28
CA LEU A 80 -0.79 -11.53 1.66
C LEU A 80 0.10 -10.28 1.71
N GLU A 81 1.09 -10.15 0.82
CA GLU A 81 1.95 -8.96 0.69
C GLU A 81 1.13 -7.71 0.35
N LYS A 82 0.19 -7.81 -0.60
CA LYS A 82 -0.74 -6.73 -0.93
C LYS A 82 -1.62 -6.31 0.24
N ARG A 83 -2.05 -7.27 1.06
CA ARG A 83 -2.79 -6.98 2.29
C ARG A 83 -1.89 -6.34 3.36
N GLN A 84 -0.67 -6.85 3.55
CA GLN A 84 0.27 -6.27 4.51
C GLN A 84 0.53 -4.79 4.19
N ALA A 85 0.76 -4.45 2.91
CA ALA A 85 0.92 -3.07 2.48
C ALA A 85 -0.31 -2.17 2.75
N THR A 86 -1.54 -2.71 2.74
CA THR A 86 -2.74 -1.96 3.16
C THR A 86 -2.85 -1.85 4.67
N ASP A 87 -2.59 -2.94 5.41
CA ASP A 87 -2.69 -2.98 6.86
C ASP A 87 -1.63 -2.02 7.48
N ASP A 88 -0.37 -2.05 7.01
CA ASP A 88 0.71 -1.12 7.35
C ASP A 88 0.34 0.35 7.07
N ALA A 89 -0.31 0.62 5.92
CA ALA A 89 -0.77 1.96 5.59
C ALA A 89 -1.88 2.46 6.54
N THR A 90 -2.75 1.57 7.04
CA THR A 90 -3.73 1.95 8.07
C THR A 90 -3.08 2.19 9.44
N LEU A 91 -2.10 1.36 9.83
CA LEU A 91 -1.34 1.54 11.07
C LEU A 91 -0.56 2.87 11.08
N LEU A 92 0.05 3.25 9.95
CA LEU A 92 0.68 4.56 9.77
C LEU A 92 -0.31 5.72 9.97
N ILE A 93 -1.53 5.61 9.45
CA ILE A 93 -2.57 6.63 9.61
C ILE A 93 -3.01 6.73 11.08
N VAL A 94 -3.26 5.60 11.74
CA VAL A 94 -3.66 5.53 13.16
C VAL A 94 -2.56 6.11 14.05
N ASN A 95 -1.30 5.67 13.90
CA ASN A 95 -0.17 6.17 14.68
C ASN A 95 0.01 7.69 14.54
N ARG A 96 -0.13 8.22 13.32
CA ARG A 96 -0.04 9.67 13.07
C ARG A 96 -1.16 10.45 13.78
N TYR A 97 -2.40 9.95 13.78
CA TYR A 97 -3.49 10.60 14.51
C TYR A 97 -3.34 10.46 16.03
N TRP A 98 -2.81 9.34 16.53
CA TRP A 98 -2.48 9.16 17.94
C TRP A 98 -1.37 10.13 18.37
N ALA A 99 -0.30 10.28 17.59
CA ALA A 99 0.78 11.23 17.89
C ALA A 99 0.27 12.68 17.89
N GLN A 100 -0.60 13.03 16.94
CA GLN A 100 -1.26 14.34 16.91
C GLN A 100 -2.16 14.56 18.14
N LEU A 101 -2.86 13.52 18.62
CA LEU A 101 -3.64 13.59 19.85
C LEU A 101 -2.72 13.85 21.05
N ASP A 102 -1.67 13.04 21.23
CA ASP A 102 -0.69 13.16 22.31
C ASP A 102 -0.09 14.60 22.34
N GLU A 103 0.36 15.12 21.19
CA GLU A 103 0.86 16.49 21.03
C GLU A 103 -0.16 17.57 21.44
N THR A 104 -1.44 17.42 21.03
CA THR A 104 -2.48 18.41 21.37
C THR A 104 -2.87 18.38 22.84
N VAL A 105 -2.89 17.20 23.47
CA VAL A 105 -3.18 17.03 24.90
C VAL A 105 -2.04 17.65 25.73
N GLU A 106 -0.78 17.41 25.37
CA GLU A 106 0.35 18.08 26.02
C GLU A 106 0.32 19.60 25.84
N ALA A 107 0.01 20.10 24.64
CA ALA A 107 -0.09 21.54 24.41
C ALA A 107 -1.18 22.20 25.27
N LEU A 108 -2.35 21.56 25.40
CA LEU A 108 -3.43 22.02 26.27
C LEU A 108 -3.03 22.03 27.75
N LEU A 109 -2.35 20.98 28.23
CA LEU A 109 -1.83 20.93 29.61
C LEU A 109 -0.84 22.06 29.88
N ARG A 110 0.18 22.22 29.03
CA ARG A 110 1.17 23.30 29.16
C ARG A 110 0.50 24.67 29.13
N HIS A 111 -0.51 24.89 28.28
CA HIS A 111 -1.25 26.16 28.26
C HIS A 111 -2.06 26.40 29.54
N HIS A 112 -2.61 25.37 30.18
CA HIS A 112 -3.31 25.50 31.45
C HIS A 112 -2.35 25.75 32.62
N GLU A 113 -1.25 24.98 32.70
CA GLU A 113 -0.21 25.12 33.74
C GLU A 113 0.38 26.55 33.74
N ASN A 114 0.77 27.07 32.58
CA ASN A 114 1.23 28.46 32.42
C ASN A 114 0.16 29.51 32.81
N GLN A 115 -1.13 29.22 32.61
CA GLN A 115 -2.23 30.12 33.02
C GLN A 115 -2.50 30.07 34.52
N GLU A 116 -2.34 28.91 35.19
CA GLU A 116 -2.44 28.85 36.65
C GLU A 116 -1.31 29.65 37.30
N GLU A 117 -0.06 29.49 36.85
CA GLU A 117 1.09 30.29 37.32
C GLU A 117 0.85 31.79 37.17
N LEU A 118 0.50 32.26 35.96
CA LEU A 118 0.13 33.66 35.70
C LEU A 118 -1.05 34.16 36.55
N SER A 119 -1.97 33.28 36.97
CA SER A 119 -3.11 33.63 37.85
C SER A 119 -2.75 33.73 39.34
N SER A 120 -1.54 33.33 39.74
CA SER A 120 -1.07 33.33 41.14
C SER A 120 -0.16 34.52 41.49
N GLY A 121 0.20 35.34 40.50
CA GLY A 121 1.12 36.46 40.65
C GLY A 121 0.49 37.73 41.24
N THR A 122 0.57 37.87 42.57
CA THR A 122 0.64 39.15 43.32
C THR A 122 -0.63 40.01 43.46
N GLU A 123 -1.12 40.14 44.71
CA GLU A 123 -1.79 41.35 45.21
C GLU A 123 -1.12 41.88 46.51
N VAL A 124 -0.37 43.00 46.39
CA VAL A 124 -0.41 44.22 47.28
C VAL A 124 0.01 44.08 48.79
N PRO A 125 0.43 45.13 49.56
CA PRO A 125 1.22 46.36 49.31
C PRO A 125 2.53 46.47 50.17
N GLY A 126 3.40 47.48 49.94
CA GLY A 126 4.41 47.88 50.95
C GLY A 126 5.51 48.89 50.54
N THR A 127 5.43 50.10 51.08
CA THR A 127 6.32 51.29 50.96
C THR A 127 7.85 51.08 51.04
N GLN A 128 8.65 51.57 50.06
CA GLN A 128 9.53 52.78 50.18
C GLN A 128 10.47 53.01 48.96
N GLU A 129 10.76 54.31 48.73
CA GLU A 129 11.87 54.98 48.01
C GLU A 129 12.66 54.30 46.85
N GLY A 130 12.71 54.98 45.70
CA GLY A 130 13.78 54.83 44.68
C GLY A 130 14.93 55.84 44.94
N PRO A 131 15.77 56.24 43.94
CA PRO A 131 15.53 56.17 42.48
C PRO A 131 16.80 55.81 41.65
N THR A 132 16.83 56.28 40.39
CA THR A 132 17.93 56.28 39.39
C THR A 132 18.06 54.99 38.53
N ARG A 133 18.18 55.08 37.18
CA ARG A 133 18.06 56.26 36.30
C ARG A 133 17.69 55.91 34.84
N ASP A 134 17.26 56.93 34.10
CA ASP A 134 17.31 57.20 32.65
C ASP A 134 18.12 56.18 31.80
N GLU A 135 17.70 55.79 30.58
CA GLU A 135 17.38 56.71 29.47
C GLU A 135 16.12 56.35 28.62
N THR A 136 15.65 57.37 27.90
CA THR A 136 14.69 57.38 26.78
C THR A 136 15.32 58.26 25.66
N PRO A 137 14.94 58.19 24.36
CA PRO A 137 13.55 58.06 23.90
C PRO A 137 13.24 57.31 22.58
N LEU A 138 11.95 56.96 22.47
CA LEU A 138 11.04 57.01 21.30
C LEU A 138 11.59 57.02 19.86
N SER A 139 11.02 56.14 19.04
CA SER A 139 10.40 56.53 17.76
C SER A 139 9.27 55.56 17.36
N GLU A 140 8.08 56.10 17.13
CA GLU A 140 6.97 55.46 16.40
C GLU A 140 7.03 55.84 14.90
N PRO A 141 6.11 55.39 14.03
CA PRO A 141 5.73 54.01 13.74
C PRO A 141 5.87 53.68 12.23
N GLY A 142 6.06 52.42 11.84
CA GLY A 142 6.18 52.06 10.42
C GLY A 142 6.01 50.57 10.05
N THR A 143 4.89 50.26 9.42
CA THR A 143 4.68 49.22 8.39
C THR A 143 5.60 47.98 8.35
N SER A 144 5.15 46.89 8.98
CA SER A 144 5.26 45.47 8.54
C SER A 144 4.32 44.68 9.46
N GLU A 145 3.22 44.06 9.03
CA GLU A 145 3.12 42.99 8.02
C GLU A 145 4.22 41.93 8.15
N LEU A 146 3.99 40.98 9.06
CA LEU A 146 4.20 39.53 8.91
C LEU A 146 4.16 38.86 10.30
N ARG A 147 2.95 38.55 10.78
CA ARG A 147 2.78 37.49 11.79
C ARG A 147 2.10 36.33 11.08
N GLU A 148 2.86 35.24 10.92
CA GLU A 148 2.52 34.17 9.99
C GLU A 148 1.18 33.53 10.34
N THR A 149 0.27 33.53 9.38
CA THR A 149 -0.85 32.58 9.36
C THR A 149 -0.28 31.17 9.31
N LEU A 150 -0.40 30.41 10.40
CA LEU A 150 -0.14 28.97 10.40
C LEU A 150 -0.93 28.31 9.25
N PRO A 151 -0.26 27.77 8.22
CA PRO A 151 -0.97 27.20 7.08
C PRO A 151 -1.75 25.96 7.50
N MET A 152 -2.92 25.73 6.89
CA MET A 152 -3.45 24.37 6.77
C MET A 152 -2.40 23.55 6.00
N LYS A 153 -1.61 22.76 6.74
CA LYS A 153 -0.41 22.13 6.21
C LYS A 153 -0.80 21.06 5.19
N LEU A 154 -0.57 21.35 3.91
CA LEU A 154 -0.55 20.36 2.83
C LEU A 154 0.20 19.13 3.33
N ARG A 155 -0.41 17.94 3.13
CA ARG A 155 -0.01 16.66 3.72
C ARG A 155 1.53 16.50 3.65
N PRO A 156 2.27 16.66 4.75
CA PRO A 156 3.72 16.57 4.71
C PRO A 156 4.15 15.13 4.38
N PRO A 157 5.38 14.93 3.90
CA PRO A 157 5.99 13.60 3.93
C PRO A 157 5.96 13.02 5.35
N LEU A 158 6.07 11.70 5.45
CA LEU A 158 6.03 10.96 6.71
C LEU A 158 7.00 11.58 7.73
N SER A 159 6.53 11.85 8.94
CA SER A 159 7.39 12.40 10.00
C SER A 159 8.42 11.35 10.44
N GLU A 160 9.60 11.79 10.86
CA GLU A 160 10.66 10.89 11.33
C GLU A 160 10.18 9.94 12.46
N PRO A 161 9.38 10.36 13.46
CA PRO A 161 8.77 9.43 14.42
C PRO A 161 7.84 8.38 13.81
N ALA A 162 7.10 8.70 12.74
CA ALA A 162 6.22 7.74 12.07
C ALA A 162 7.01 6.72 11.24
N LEU A 163 8.12 7.15 10.62
CA LEU A 163 9.06 6.25 9.93
C LEU A 163 9.81 5.35 10.92
N ALA A 164 10.35 5.93 12.00
CA ALA A 164 11.04 5.19 13.05
C ALA A 164 10.13 4.14 13.72
N PHE A 165 8.85 4.48 13.94
CA PHE A 165 7.86 3.55 14.48
C PHE A 165 7.60 2.35 13.57
N VAL A 166 7.49 2.53 12.24
CA VAL A 166 7.33 1.40 11.30
C VAL A 166 8.58 0.53 11.24
N VAL A 167 9.78 1.14 11.28
CA VAL A 167 11.04 0.39 11.33
C VAL A 167 11.17 -0.39 12.65
N ALA A 168 10.71 0.16 13.77
CA ALA A 168 10.65 -0.54 15.05
C ALA A 168 9.64 -1.70 15.03
N LEU A 169 8.40 -1.46 14.55
CA LEU A 169 7.38 -2.52 14.38
C LEU A 169 7.88 -3.70 13.54
N GLY A 170 8.64 -3.44 12.48
CA GLY A 170 9.22 -4.49 11.63
C GLY A 170 10.41 -5.25 12.24
N ALA A 171 10.92 -4.80 13.40
CA ALA A 171 12.06 -5.40 14.08
C ALA A 171 11.72 -5.96 15.48
N SER A 172 10.66 -5.47 16.12
CA SER A 172 10.18 -5.93 17.43
C SER A 172 9.34 -7.20 17.36
N SER A 173 9.36 -7.98 18.43
CA SER A 173 8.43 -9.09 18.65
C SER A 173 7.04 -8.58 19.07
N ASN A 174 6.01 -9.40 18.85
CA ASN A 174 4.61 -9.01 19.12
C ASN A 174 4.39 -8.60 20.60
N GLU A 175 5.07 -9.25 21.53
CA GLU A 175 5.00 -8.98 22.98
C GLU A 175 5.60 -7.60 23.34
N GLU A 176 6.68 -7.19 22.67
CA GLU A 176 7.29 -5.86 22.83
C GLU A 176 6.40 -4.75 22.23
N VAL A 177 5.72 -5.03 21.11
CA VAL A 177 4.78 -4.10 20.48
C VAL A 177 3.54 -3.88 21.34
N GLU A 178 2.97 -4.95 21.92
CA GLU A 178 1.85 -4.85 22.85
C GLU A 178 2.23 -4.03 24.11
N LEU A 179 3.42 -4.23 24.66
CA LEU A 179 3.92 -3.43 25.80
C LEU A 179 4.05 -1.94 25.46
N GLN A 180 4.70 -1.59 24.35
CA GLN A 180 4.90 -0.19 23.93
C GLN A 180 3.58 0.53 23.64
N LEU A 181 2.61 -0.17 23.07
CA LEU A 181 1.26 0.37 22.85
C LEU A 181 0.50 0.54 24.18
N GLN A 182 0.67 -0.35 25.14
CA GLN A 182 0.07 -0.22 26.48
C GLN A 182 0.66 0.98 27.24
N ASP A 183 1.98 1.10 27.35
CA ASP A 183 2.65 2.22 28.03
C ASP A 183 2.18 3.57 27.48
N ARG A 184 2.09 3.69 26.15
CA ARG A 184 1.63 4.90 25.47
C ARG A 184 0.13 5.15 25.64
N MET A 185 -0.69 4.09 25.69
CA MET A 185 -2.11 4.20 26.00
C MET A 185 -2.33 4.67 27.45
N GLU A 186 -1.54 4.18 28.41
CA GLU A 186 -1.60 4.62 29.81
C GLU A 186 -1.15 6.07 29.97
N PHE A 187 -0.08 6.50 29.29
CA PHE A 187 0.33 7.91 29.21
C PHE A 187 -0.79 8.81 28.65
N SER A 188 -1.31 8.48 27.46
CA SER A 188 -2.32 9.29 26.78
C SER A 188 -3.62 9.38 27.60
N LYS A 189 -4.04 8.28 28.23
CA LYS A 189 -5.16 8.23 29.17
C LYS A 189 -4.93 9.13 30.40
N ALA A 190 -3.75 9.08 31.01
CA ALA A 190 -3.43 9.93 32.16
C ALA A 190 -3.40 11.42 31.78
N ALA A 191 -2.81 11.76 30.63
CA ALA A 191 -2.74 13.12 30.11
C ALA A 191 -4.14 13.69 29.82
N VAL A 192 -5.03 12.91 29.17
CA VAL A 192 -6.44 13.29 28.95
C VAL A 192 -7.19 13.46 30.28
N SER A 193 -6.98 12.60 31.27
CA SER A 193 -7.59 12.77 32.60
C SER A 193 -7.16 14.09 33.27
N ARG A 194 -5.89 14.49 33.15
CA ARG A 194 -5.41 15.80 33.62
C ARG A 194 -6.08 16.97 32.88
N VAL A 195 -6.33 16.86 31.56
CA VAL A 195 -7.06 17.89 30.80
C VAL A 195 -8.52 18.00 31.24
N VAL A 196 -9.19 16.88 31.56
CA VAL A 196 -10.56 16.90 32.10
C VAL A 196 -10.57 17.58 33.48
N GLU A 197 -9.66 17.23 34.39
CA GLU A 197 -9.55 17.90 35.69
C GLU A 197 -9.28 19.40 35.56
N ALA A 198 -8.38 19.80 34.65
CA ALA A 198 -8.08 21.20 34.33
C ALA A 198 -9.33 21.94 33.80
N SER A 199 -10.10 21.29 32.93
CA SER A 199 -11.34 21.82 32.38
C SER A 199 -12.40 22.00 33.47
N ASP A 200 -12.58 21.03 34.37
CA ASP A 200 -13.51 21.16 35.50
C ASP A 200 -13.09 22.25 36.48
N ARG A 201 -11.77 22.41 36.74
CA ARG A 201 -11.23 23.50 37.59
C ARG A 201 -11.51 24.86 36.97
N LEU A 202 -11.30 25.00 35.66
CA LEU A 202 -11.61 26.22 34.91
C LEU A 202 -13.12 26.50 34.90
N GLN A 203 -13.95 25.48 34.69
CA GLN A 203 -15.41 25.60 34.70
C GLN A 203 -15.93 26.06 36.07
N ARG A 204 -15.46 25.47 37.17
CA ARG A 204 -15.79 25.94 38.53
C ARG A 204 -15.32 27.38 38.77
N ARG A 205 -14.10 27.75 38.33
CA ARG A 205 -13.61 29.14 38.37
C ARG A 205 -14.51 30.10 37.57
N VAL A 206 -15.02 29.69 36.40
CA VAL A 206 -15.96 30.49 35.59
C VAL A 206 -17.33 30.60 36.27
N GLU A 207 -17.86 29.53 36.82
CA GLU A 207 -19.12 29.53 37.59
C GLU A 207 -19.03 30.43 38.82
N GLU A 208 -17.93 30.35 39.58
CA GLU A 208 -17.63 31.27 40.67
C GLU A 208 -17.52 32.73 40.21
N LEU A 209 -16.81 33.00 39.11
CA LEU A 209 -16.68 34.37 38.58
C LEU A 209 -18.03 34.92 38.09
N CYS A 210 -18.85 34.10 37.45
CA CYS A 210 -20.23 34.46 37.09
C CYS A 210 -21.06 34.76 38.33
N GLN A 211 -21.05 33.89 39.35
CA GLN A 211 -21.74 34.14 40.63
C GLN A 211 -21.25 35.41 41.32
N ARG A 212 -19.94 35.67 41.31
CA ARG A 212 -19.34 36.91 41.84
C ARG A 212 -19.78 38.13 41.03
N MET A 213 -19.87 38.07 39.70
CA MET A 213 -20.40 39.18 38.89
C MET A 213 -21.90 39.42 39.10
N TYR A 214 -22.72 38.37 39.22
CA TYR A 214 -24.15 38.50 39.52
C TYR A 214 -24.40 39.00 40.96
N SER A 215 -23.48 38.73 41.89
CA SER A 215 -23.52 39.23 43.27
C SER A 215 -22.93 40.64 43.40
N ARG A 216 -21.94 41.00 42.57
CA ARG A 216 -21.31 42.33 42.48
C ARG A 216 -22.12 43.26 41.58
N GLY A 217 -23.40 43.42 41.92
CA GLY A 217 -24.14 44.61 41.53
C GLY A 217 -23.45 45.86 42.10
N ASP A 218 -23.42 46.93 41.30
CA ASP A 218 -23.17 48.31 41.72
C ASP A 218 -21.87 48.60 42.54
N SER A 219 -20.75 47.94 42.23
CA SER A 219 -19.44 48.33 42.77
C SER A 219 -18.28 48.24 41.77
N GLU A 220 -17.90 49.43 41.29
CA GLU A 220 -16.86 49.79 40.30
C GLU A 220 -17.05 49.37 38.83
N PRO A 221 -16.79 50.30 37.88
CA PRO A 221 -16.69 49.97 36.46
C PRO A 221 -15.37 49.22 36.18
N PRO A 222 -15.38 48.06 35.47
CA PRO A 222 -14.13 47.39 35.10
C PRO A 222 -13.26 48.29 34.21
N GLY A 223 -11.95 48.25 34.45
CA GLY A 223 -10.97 49.10 33.76
C GLY A 223 -11.04 48.99 32.23
N GLU A 224 -10.71 50.07 31.53
CA GLU A 224 -10.96 50.18 30.09
C GLU A 224 -10.23 49.12 29.26
N VAL A 225 -9.03 48.69 29.69
CA VAL A 225 -8.27 47.59 29.08
C VAL A 225 -9.04 46.26 29.17
N ALA A 226 -9.57 45.92 30.35
CA ALA A 226 -10.37 44.71 30.53
C ALA A 226 -11.65 44.76 29.67
N ARG A 227 -12.30 45.93 29.60
CA ARG A 227 -13.45 46.15 28.72
C ARG A 227 -13.11 46.02 27.24
N ALA A 228 -11.93 46.47 26.81
CA ALA A 228 -11.46 46.31 25.43
C ALA A 228 -11.26 44.82 25.10
N GLN A 229 -10.52 44.09 25.94
CA GLN A 229 -10.30 42.65 25.77
C GLN A 229 -11.62 41.85 25.80
N THR A 230 -12.56 42.17 26.71
CA THR A 230 -13.89 41.53 26.71
C THR A 230 -14.69 41.83 25.44
N ARG A 231 -14.56 43.03 24.85
CA ARG A 231 -15.19 43.36 23.55
C ARG A 231 -14.54 42.60 22.39
N GLU A 232 -13.25 42.32 22.46
CA GLU A 232 -12.51 41.58 21.42
C GLU A 232 -12.77 40.08 21.49
N LEU A 233 -12.66 39.48 22.68
CA LEU A 233 -13.12 38.09 22.93
C LEU A 233 -14.60 37.93 22.57
N GLY A 234 -15.44 38.92 22.89
CA GLY A 234 -16.84 38.98 22.51
C GLY A 234 -17.11 39.28 21.02
N ARG A 235 -16.09 39.60 20.21
CA ARG A 235 -16.17 39.63 18.74
C ARG A 235 -15.73 38.29 18.16
N GLU A 236 -14.60 37.76 18.60
CA GLU A 236 -14.06 36.50 18.06
C GLU A 236 -14.91 35.29 18.45
N ASN A 237 -15.51 35.25 19.65
CA ASN A 237 -16.47 34.21 20.02
C ASN A 237 -17.72 34.23 19.11
N ARG A 238 -18.23 35.42 18.74
CA ARG A 238 -19.31 35.53 17.73
C ARG A 238 -18.85 35.03 16.36
N ARG A 239 -17.66 35.44 15.91
CA ARG A 239 -17.08 34.96 14.63
C ARG A 239 -16.87 33.44 14.60
N LEU A 240 -16.48 32.83 15.73
CA LEU A 240 -16.35 31.38 15.88
C LEU A 240 -17.72 30.68 15.89
N GLN A 241 -18.75 31.29 16.50
CA GLN A 241 -20.14 30.82 16.41
C GLN A 241 -20.65 30.90 14.96
N ASP A 242 -20.45 32.03 14.28
CA ASP A 242 -20.82 32.23 12.87
C ASP A 242 -20.09 31.25 11.93
N LEU A 243 -18.85 30.87 12.26
CA LEU A 243 -18.09 29.86 11.51
C LEU A 243 -18.58 28.43 11.83
N ALA A 244 -18.92 28.14 13.08
CA ALA A 244 -19.45 26.84 13.50
C ALA A 244 -20.81 26.55 12.87
N THR A 245 -21.72 27.53 12.82
CA THR A 245 -23.02 27.38 12.13
C THR A 245 -22.82 27.18 10.63
N GLN A 246 -21.97 27.97 9.97
CA GLN A 246 -21.63 27.77 8.55
C GLN A 246 -21.01 26.39 8.27
N LEU A 247 -20.22 25.82 9.18
CA LEU A 247 -19.66 24.48 9.03
C LEU A 247 -20.73 23.39 9.25
N GLN A 248 -21.65 23.57 10.20
CA GLN A 248 -22.79 22.67 10.41
C GLN A 248 -23.76 22.69 9.22
N GLU A 249 -24.07 23.86 8.67
CA GLU A 249 -24.87 24.01 7.44
C GLU A 249 -24.22 23.31 6.25
N LYS A 250 -22.92 23.51 6.04
CA LYS A 250 -22.15 22.82 4.98
C LYS A 250 -22.15 21.30 5.17
N HIS A 251 -21.91 20.83 6.40
CA HIS A 251 -21.96 19.40 6.72
C HIS A 251 -23.35 18.81 6.46
N HIS A 252 -24.41 19.48 6.89
CA HIS A 252 -25.79 19.04 6.67
C HIS A 252 -26.13 18.99 5.17
N ARG A 253 -25.74 20.03 4.40
CA ARG A 253 -25.93 20.06 2.93
C ARG A 253 -25.22 18.90 2.24
N ILE A 254 -23.96 18.65 2.59
CA ILE A 254 -23.17 17.53 2.04
C ILE A 254 -23.77 16.18 2.45
N SER A 255 -24.32 16.06 3.67
CA SER A 255 -25.00 14.84 4.14
C SER A 255 -26.28 14.54 3.34
N LEU A 256 -27.04 15.57 2.97
CA LEU A 256 -28.22 15.45 2.10
C LEU A 256 -27.81 15.08 0.66
N GLU A 257 -26.80 15.77 0.11
CA GLU A 257 -26.25 15.47 -1.23
C GLU A 257 -25.71 14.02 -1.31
N TYR A 258 -25.09 13.52 -0.23
CA TYR A 258 -24.67 12.12 -0.10
C TYR A 258 -25.86 11.15 -0.09
N SER A 259 -26.90 11.43 0.71
CA SER A 259 -28.11 10.57 0.77
C SER A 259 -28.79 10.49 -0.59
N GLU A 260 -28.97 11.63 -1.27
CA GLU A 260 -29.52 11.68 -2.63
C GLU A 260 -28.73 10.84 -3.63
N LEU A 261 -27.39 10.80 -3.52
CA LEU A 261 -26.55 9.98 -4.39
C LEU A 261 -26.68 8.49 -4.03
N GLN A 262 -26.78 8.14 -2.74
CA GLN A 262 -27.01 6.77 -2.29
C GLN A 262 -28.37 6.22 -2.77
N ASP A 263 -29.43 7.05 -2.75
CA ASP A 263 -30.76 6.68 -3.27
C ASP A 263 -30.74 6.50 -4.80
N LYS A 264 -29.95 7.30 -5.52
CA LYS A 264 -29.73 7.16 -6.98
C LYS A 264 -28.92 5.91 -7.32
N VAL A 265 -27.94 5.52 -6.49
CA VAL A 265 -27.18 4.27 -6.65
C VAL A 265 -28.08 3.06 -6.40
N THR A 266 -28.77 2.99 -5.27
CA THR A 266 -29.62 1.83 -4.90
C THR A 266 -30.80 1.61 -5.86
N SER A 267 -31.39 2.69 -6.41
CA SER A 267 -32.41 2.57 -7.46
C SER A 267 -31.82 2.12 -8.82
N ALA A 268 -30.58 2.47 -9.13
CA ALA A 268 -29.88 1.95 -10.31
C ALA A 268 -29.52 0.46 -10.15
N GLU A 269 -29.02 0.05 -8.98
CA GLU A 269 -28.73 -1.35 -8.62
C GLU A 269 -29.99 -2.21 -8.71
N THR A 270 -31.11 -1.74 -8.15
CA THR A 270 -32.43 -2.41 -8.23
C THR A 270 -32.84 -2.62 -9.70
N LYS A 271 -32.69 -1.59 -10.54
CA LYS A 271 -33.02 -1.67 -11.96
C LYS A 271 -32.10 -2.63 -12.74
N VAL A 272 -30.83 -2.76 -12.35
CA VAL A 272 -29.92 -3.76 -12.93
C VAL A 272 -30.41 -5.17 -12.60
N LEU A 273 -30.78 -5.45 -11.35
CA LEU A 273 -31.33 -6.75 -10.93
C LEU A 273 -32.65 -7.09 -11.65
N GLU A 274 -33.53 -6.12 -11.86
CA GLU A 274 -34.74 -6.27 -12.68
C GLU A 274 -34.38 -6.65 -14.14
N MET A 275 -33.41 -5.94 -14.74
CA MET A 275 -32.97 -6.21 -16.11
C MET A 275 -32.30 -7.59 -16.23
N GLU A 276 -31.46 -7.99 -15.27
CA GLU A 276 -30.85 -9.32 -15.21
C GLU A 276 -31.93 -10.41 -15.14
N THR A 277 -32.95 -10.24 -14.28
CA THR A 277 -34.10 -11.15 -14.20
C THR A 277 -34.81 -11.29 -15.55
N THR A 278 -35.07 -10.18 -16.27
CA THR A 278 -35.70 -10.27 -17.62
C THR A 278 -34.81 -10.94 -18.66
N VAL A 279 -33.48 -10.85 -18.49
CA VAL A 279 -32.51 -11.54 -19.36
C VAL A 279 -32.50 -13.04 -19.09
N GLU A 280 -32.64 -13.49 -17.84
CA GLU A 280 -32.79 -14.91 -17.49
C GLU A 280 -34.09 -15.51 -18.04
N ASP A 281 -35.23 -14.82 -17.89
CA ASP A 281 -36.52 -15.22 -18.46
C ASP A 281 -36.45 -15.38 -19.99
N LEU A 282 -35.85 -14.40 -20.68
CA LEU A 282 -35.67 -14.45 -22.13
C LEU A 282 -34.71 -15.56 -22.57
N GLN A 283 -33.63 -15.83 -21.83
CA GLN A 283 -32.75 -16.98 -22.09
C GLN A 283 -33.49 -18.31 -21.94
N TRP A 284 -34.36 -18.45 -20.93
CA TRP A 284 -35.19 -19.63 -20.73
C TRP A 284 -36.20 -19.83 -21.86
N ASP A 285 -36.87 -18.76 -22.31
CA ASP A 285 -37.82 -18.83 -23.43
C ASP A 285 -37.12 -19.12 -24.78
N ILE A 286 -35.90 -18.60 -25.00
CA ILE A 286 -35.05 -18.98 -26.15
C ILE A 286 -34.72 -20.48 -26.11
N GLU A 287 -34.31 -21.01 -24.97
CA GLU A 287 -33.94 -22.42 -24.83
C GLU A 287 -35.14 -23.37 -24.96
N LYS A 288 -36.32 -22.94 -24.49
CA LYS A 288 -37.62 -23.59 -24.68
C LYS A 288 -38.07 -23.55 -26.15
N LEU A 289 -37.77 -22.48 -26.89
CA LEU A 289 -38.01 -22.39 -28.34
C LEU A 289 -37.06 -23.32 -29.12
N ARG A 290 -35.75 -23.34 -28.81
CA ARG A 290 -34.80 -24.30 -29.39
C ARG A 290 -35.24 -25.75 -29.19
N LYS A 291 -35.74 -26.10 -28.00
CA LYS A 291 -36.30 -27.43 -27.69
C LYS A 291 -37.60 -27.76 -28.46
N ARG A 292 -38.36 -26.76 -28.93
CA ARG A 292 -39.49 -26.95 -29.86
C ARG A 292 -39.00 -27.10 -31.30
N GLU A 293 -38.05 -26.27 -31.72
CA GLU A 293 -37.40 -26.33 -33.03
C GLU A 293 -36.74 -27.69 -33.28
N GLN A 294 -35.97 -28.20 -32.32
CA GLN A 294 -35.36 -29.55 -32.37
C GLN A 294 -36.41 -30.66 -32.55
N LYS A 295 -37.58 -30.55 -31.91
CA LYS A 295 -38.68 -31.52 -32.09
C LYS A 295 -39.32 -31.39 -33.47
N LEU A 296 -39.53 -30.17 -33.97
CA LEU A 296 -40.05 -29.94 -35.32
C LEU A 296 -39.07 -30.44 -36.39
N ASN A 297 -37.76 -30.19 -36.24
CA ASN A 297 -36.72 -30.70 -37.11
C ASN A 297 -36.65 -32.24 -37.08
N LYS A 298 -36.83 -32.87 -35.92
CA LYS A 298 -36.94 -34.33 -35.79
C LYS A 298 -38.18 -34.87 -36.50
N HIS A 299 -39.35 -34.27 -36.27
CA HIS A 299 -40.59 -34.68 -36.94
C HIS A 299 -40.58 -34.39 -38.44
N LEU A 300 -39.87 -33.37 -38.91
CA LEU A 300 -39.66 -33.10 -40.33
C LEU A 300 -38.74 -34.16 -40.97
N ALA A 301 -37.68 -34.58 -40.28
CA ALA A 301 -36.84 -35.70 -40.73
C ALA A 301 -37.63 -37.02 -40.77
N GLU A 302 -38.40 -37.33 -39.72
CA GLU A 302 -39.31 -38.48 -39.67
C GLU A 302 -40.38 -38.41 -40.78
N ALA A 303 -40.93 -37.24 -41.08
CA ALA A 303 -41.92 -37.04 -42.14
C ALA A 303 -41.32 -37.15 -43.55
N LEU A 304 -40.05 -36.74 -43.75
CA LEU A 304 -39.33 -36.95 -45.01
C LEU A 304 -38.99 -38.43 -45.22
N GLU A 305 -38.58 -39.13 -44.16
CA GLU A 305 -38.37 -40.59 -44.17
C GLU A 305 -39.70 -41.34 -44.40
N GLN A 306 -40.80 -40.88 -43.80
CA GLN A 306 -42.14 -41.40 -44.07
C GLN A 306 -42.67 -41.03 -45.46
N LEU A 307 -42.31 -39.88 -46.05
CA LEU A 307 -42.73 -39.54 -47.42
C LEU A 307 -41.94 -40.32 -48.48
N ASN A 308 -40.73 -40.79 -48.13
CA ASN A 308 -40.07 -41.90 -48.82
C ASN A 308 -40.81 -43.26 -48.68
N SER A 309 -41.99 -43.34 -48.03
CA SER A 309 -42.83 -44.56 -47.92
C SER A 309 -44.36 -44.40 -48.17
N GLY A 310 -45.02 -43.31 -47.73
CA GLY A 310 -46.30 -42.73 -48.26
C GLY A 310 -47.69 -43.17 -47.69
N TYR A 311 -48.58 -42.20 -47.30
CA TYR A 311 -50.03 -42.40 -46.94
C TYR A 311 -50.92 -41.09 -46.79
N TYR A 312 -52.29 -41.13 -46.78
CA TYR A 312 -53.27 -39.94 -46.76
C TYR A 312 -54.77 -40.22 -46.30
N VAL A 313 -55.64 -39.21 -45.90
CA VAL A 313 -57.19 -39.15 -45.89
C VAL A 313 -57.90 -37.87 -45.19
N SER A 314 -59.23 -37.52 -45.38
CA SER A 314 -60.00 -36.30 -44.82
C SER A 314 -61.61 -36.25 -44.88
N GLY A 315 -62.36 -35.28 -44.24
CA GLY A 315 -63.85 -34.86 -44.37
C GLY A 315 -64.64 -34.43 -43.05
N SER A 316 -65.92 -33.88 -42.89
CA SER A 316 -66.98 -33.03 -43.59
C SER A 316 -68.24 -32.65 -42.67
N SER A 317 -69.21 -31.67 -42.95
CA SER A 317 -70.46 -31.32 -42.12
C SER A 317 -71.66 -30.45 -42.74
N SER A 318 -72.87 -30.32 -42.08
CA SER A 318 -74.13 -29.49 -42.44
C SER A 318 -75.28 -29.55 -41.35
N GLY A 319 -76.47 -28.86 -41.24
CA GLY A 319 -77.25 -27.69 -41.84
C GLY A 319 -78.85 -27.78 -41.75
N PHE A 320 -79.69 -26.76 -41.34
CA PHE A 320 -81.22 -26.84 -41.21
C PHE A 320 -82.11 -25.51 -41.06
N GLN A 321 -83.49 -25.55 -41.05
CA GLN A 321 -84.55 -24.43 -40.90
C GLN A 321 -85.96 -24.93 -40.35
N GLY A 322 -87.14 -24.26 -40.09
CA GLY A 322 -87.76 -22.87 -40.05
C GLY A 322 -89.36 -22.84 -39.92
N GLY A 323 -90.10 -21.74 -39.52
CA GLY A 323 -91.63 -21.65 -39.50
C GLY A 323 -92.38 -20.48 -38.72
N GLN A 324 -93.72 -20.23 -38.91
CA GLN A 324 -94.54 -19.10 -38.34
C GLN A 324 -95.39 -19.44 -37.07
N ILE A 325 -95.56 -18.48 -36.13
CA ILE A 325 -96.22 -18.66 -34.80
C ILE A 325 -97.22 -17.51 -34.47
N THR A 326 -98.32 -17.81 -33.77
CA THR A 326 -99.20 -16.82 -33.10
C THR A 326 -98.98 -16.80 -31.57
N LEU A 327 -98.99 -15.60 -30.96
CA LEU A 327 -98.74 -15.39 -29.53
C LEU A 327 -100.02 -15.09 -28.74
N SER A 328 -100.02 -15.39 -27.44
CA SER A 328 -101.08 -15.00 -26.51
C SER A 328 -100.92 -13.56 -26.01
N MET A 329 -102.04 -12.89 -25.71
CA MET A 329 -102.09 -11.49 -25.25
C MET A 329 -101.08 -11.21 -24.12
N GLN A 330 -101.07 -12.04 -23.08
CA GLN A 330 -100.18 -11.90 -21.94
C GLN A 330 -98.69 -12.08 -22.26
N LYS A 331 -98.35 -12.84 -23.32
CA LYS A 331 -96.97 -12.89 -23.85
C LYS A 331 -96.62 -11.67 -24.68
N PHE A 332 -97.59 -11.09 -25.40
CA PHE A 332 -97.39 -9.85 -26.14
C PHE A 332 -97.14 -8.67 -25.18
N GLU A 333 -97.87 -8.60 -24.08
CA GLU A 333 -97.67 -7.60 -23.01
C GLU A 333 -96.27 -7.72 -22.37
N MET A 334 -95.80 -8.94 -22.04
CA MET A 334 -94.43 -9.14 -21.54
C MET A 334 -93.36 -8.77 -22.57
N LEU A 335 -93.51 -9.19 -23.84
CA LEU A 335 -92.56 -8.82 -24.90
C LEU A 335 -92.52 -7.30 -25.15
N ASN A 336 -93.64 -6.59 -24.94
CA ASN A 336 -93.67 -5.13 -25.04
C ASN A 336 -92.93 -4.46 -23.87
N ALA A 337 -93.09 -4.95 -22.65
CA ALA A 337 -92.33 -4.46 -21.49
C ALA A 337 -90.82 -4.75 -21.63
N GLU A 338 -90.44 -5.95 -22.08
CA GLU A 338 -89.04 -6.31 -22.39
C GLU A 338 -88.48 -5.41 -23.52
N LEU A 339 -89.30 -5.03 -24.51
CA LEU A 339 -88.91 -4.12 -25.59
C LEU A 339 -88.71 -2.69 -25.09
N GLU A 340 -89.56 -2.20 -24.19
CA GLU A 340 -89.44 -0.89 -23.57
C GLU A 340 -88.19 -0.80 -22.68
N GLU A 341 -87.93 -1.79 -21.82
CA GLU A 341 -86.70 -1.87 -21.01
C GLU A 341 -85.43 -1.89 -21.90
N ASN A 342 -85.44 -2.65 -23.00
CA ASN A 342 -84.32 -2.67 -23.95
C ASN A 342 -84.15 -1.34 -24.70
N GLN A 343 -85.22 -0.59 -24.96
CA GLN A 343 -85.12 0.76 -25.52
C GLN A 343 -84.54 1.76 -24.51
N GLU A 344 -84.99 1.74 -23.25
CA GLU A 344 -84.42 2.58 -22.19
C GLU A 344 -82.92 2.28 -21.95
N LEU A 345 -82.55 1.00 -21.93
CA LEU A 345 -81.15 0.57 -21.80
C LEU A 345 -80.29 0.99 -22.99
N ALA A 346 -80.83 0.93 -24.21
CA ALA A 346 -80.14 1.41 -25.42
C ALA A 346 -79.95 2.95 -25.40
N ASN A 347 -81.00 3.69 -25.02
CA ASN A 347 -80.94 5.15 -24.88
C ASN A 347 -79.94 5.58 -23.79
N SER A 348 -79.90 4.88 -22.66
CA SER A 348 -78.93 5.14 -21.58
C SER A 348 -77.49 4.92 -22.04
N ARG A 349 -77.22 3.80 -22.74
CA ARG A 349 -75.90 3.51 -23.32
C ARG A 349 -75.48 4.54 -24.37
N MET A 350 -76.41 5.02 -25.20
CA MET A 350 -76.12 6.11 -26.14
C MET A 350 -75.73 7.40 -25.43
N ALA A 351 -76.46 7.81 -24.38
CA ALA A 351 -76.13 9.00 -23.59
C ALA A 351 -74.78 8.90 -22.88
N GLU A 352 -74.42 7.71 -22.37
CA GLU A 352 -73.09 7.45 -21.80
C GLU A 352 -71.96 7.56 -22.85
N LEU A 353 -72.17 7.00 -24.05
CA LEU A 353 -71.21 7.11 -25.15
C LEU A 353 -71.04 8.56 -25.64
N GLU A 354 -72.13 9.31 -25.77
CA GLU A 354 -72.09 10.75 -26.11
C GLU A 354 -71.33 11.57 -25.06
N LYS A 355 -71.56 11.29 -23.77
CA LYS A 355 -70.83 11.90 -22.66
C LYS A 355 -69.33 11.58 -22.73
N LEU A 356 -68.96 10.31 -22.85
CA LEU A 356 -67.55 9.88 -22.94
C LEU A 356 -66.86 10.48 -24.18
N GLN A 357 -67.57 10.58 -25.31
CA GLN A 357 -67.07 11.23 -26.51
C GLN A 357 -66.85 12.74 -26.32
N ALA A 358 -67.71 13.43 -25.56
CA ALA A 358 -67.52 14.82 -25.19
C ALA A 358 -66.31 15.03 -24.24
N GLU A 359 -66.15 14.16 -23.24
CA GLU A 359 -65.01 14.17 -22.31
C GLU A 359 -63.69 13.91 -23.04
N LEU A 360 -63.64 12.91 -23.93
CA LEU A 360 -62.47 12.61 -24.78
C LEU A 360 -62.11 13.80 -25.68
N GLN A 361 -63.09 14.44 -26.32
CA GLN A 361 -62.84 15.65 -27.10
C GLN A 361 -62.33 16.81 -26.22
N GLY A 362 -62.78 16.92 -24.97
CA GLY A 362 -62.23 17.85 -23.97
C GLY A 362 -60.75 17.59 -23.72
N ALA A 363 -60.38 16.34 -23.41
CA ALA A 363 -59.01 15.93 -23.15
C ALA A 363 -58.07 16.13 -24.37
N VAL A 364 -58.55 15.87 -25.59
CA VAL A 364 -57.77 16.12 -26.81
C VAL A 364 -57.53 17.63 -27.01
N ARG A 365 -58.54 18.48 -26.78
CA ARG A 365 -58.40 19.95 -26.88
C ARG A 365 -57.41 20.50 -25.85
N THR A 366 -57.40 20.01 -24.61
CA THR A 366 -56.43 20.44 -23.60
C THR A 366 -55.02 19.92 -23.91
N ASN A 367 -54.88 18.69 -24.40
CA ASN A 367 -53.59 18.12 -24.80
C ASN A 367 -52.93 18.90 -25.95
N GLU A 368 -53.67 19.25 -27.01
CA GLU A 368 -53.14 20.10 -28.09
C GLU A 368 -52.82 21.51 -27.63
N ARG A 369 -53.64 22.11 -26.75
CA ARG A 369 -53.33 23.42 -26.14
C ARG A 369 -52.01 23.40 -25.36
N LEU A 370 -51.75 22.32 -24.60
CA LEU A 370 -50.50 22.15 -23.85
C LEU A 370 -49.30 21.91 -24.79
N LYS A 371 -49.45 21.10 -25.85
CA LYS A 371 -48.40 20.91 -26.88
C LYS A 371 -48.00 22.22 -27.55
N VAL A 372 -48.97 23.07 -27.90
CA VAL A 372 -48.69 24.39 -28.49
C VAL A 372 -47.98 25.29 -27.49
N ALA A 373 -48.46 25.36 -26.24
CA ALA A 373 -47.83 26.16 -25.19
C ALA A 373 -46.37 25.74 -24.92
N LEU A 374 -46.08 24.43 -24.90
CA LEU A 374 -44.73 23.88 -24.71
C LEU A 374 -43.79 24.26 -25.88
N ARG A 375 -44.29 24.27 -27.12
CA ARG A 375 -43.52 24.69 -28.32
C ARG A 375 -43.24 26.20 -28.37
N SER A 376 -44.03 27.00 -27.65
CA SER A 376 -43.85 28.45 -27.53
C SER A 376 -43.22 28.89 -26.21
N LEU A 377 -42.68 27.95 -25.41
CA LEU A 377 -42.09 28.26 -24.11
C LEU A 377 -40.74 28.97 -24.29
N PRO A 378 -40.53 30.18 -23.73
CA PRO A 378 -39.24 30.86 -23.80
C PRO A 378 -38.14 30.10 -23.06
N GLU A 379 -36.92 30.11 -23.60
CA GLU A 379 -35.77 29.44 -22.97
C GLU A 379 -35.45 30.02 -21.59
N GLU A 380 -35.77 31.30 -21.35
CA GLU A 380 -35.59 32.00 -20.08
C GLU A 380 -36.39 31.30 -18.97
N VAL A 381 -37.64 30.88 -19.25
CA VAL A 381 -38.48 30.15 -18.29
C VAL A 381 -37.87 28.78 -17.98
N VAL A 382 -37.24 28.14 -18.96
CA VAL A 382 -36.51 26.87 -18.75
C VAL A 382 -35.26 27.10 -17.89
N ARG A 383 -34.50 28.17 -18.14
CA ARG A 383 -33.32 28.56 -17.34
C ARG A 383 -33.69 28.96 -15.90
N GLU A 384 -34.89 29.49 -15.69
CA GLU A 384 -35.42 29.82 -14.36
C GLU A 384 -35.88 28.59 -13.57
N THR A 385 -36.07 27.42 -14.18
CA THR A 385 -36.40 26.19 -13.43
C THR A 385 -35.31 25.83 -12.41
N GLY A 386 -35.70 25.16 -11.32
CA GLY A 386 -34.74 24.60 -10.36
C GLY A 386 -33.89 23.49 -11.00
N GLU A 387 -34.50 22.71 -11.89
CA GLU A 387 -33.89 21.58 -12.62
C GLU A 387 -32.72 22.05 -13.51
N TYR A 388 -32.94 23.06 -14.36
CA TYR A 388 -31.87 23.63 -15.19
C TYR A 388 -30.76 24.23 -14.34
N ARG A 389 -31.09 24.98 -13.27
CA ARG A 389 -30.08 25.60 -12.39
C ARG A 389 -29.27 24.56 -11.61
N MET A 390 -29.88 23.46 -11.19
CA MET A 390 -29.18 22.32 -10.61
C MET A 390 -28.23 21.69 -11.62
N LEU A 391 -28.68 21.41 -12.84
CA LEU A 391 -27.86 20.81 -13.90
C LEU A 391 -26.69 21.73 -14.31
N GLN A 392 -26.94 23.05 -14.39
CA GLN A 392 -25.90 24.05 -14.65
C GLN A 392 -24.85 24.10 -13.53
N ALA A 393 -25.26 23.99 -12.26
CA ALA A 393 -24.34 23.91 -11.13
C ALA A 393 -23.51 22.61 -11.16
N GLN A 394 -24.14 21.46 -11.40
CA GLN A 394 -23.46 20.16 -11.54
C GLN A 394 -22.45 20.17 -12.70
N PHE A 395 -22.82 20.69 -13.87
CA PHE A 395 -21.90 20.84 -15.00
C PHE A 395 -20.72 21.76 -14.65
N SER A 396 -20.98 22.86 -13.93
CA SER A 396 -19.91 23.79 -13.52
C SER A 396 -18.94 23.16 -12.53
N LEU A 397 -19.41 22.32 -11.61
CA LEU A 397 -18.56 21.53 -10.71
C LEU A 397 -17.70 20.53 -11.49
N LEU A 398 -18.32 19.66 -12.29
CA LEU A 398 -17.63 18.65 -13.10
C LEU A 398 -16.61 19.25 -14.08
N TYR A 399 -16.90 20.43 -14.65
CA TYR A 399 -15.97 21.16 -15.51
C TYR A 399 -14.74 21.65 -14.75
N ASN A 400 -14.92 22.21 -13.55
CA ASN A 400 -13.82 22.68 -12.70
C ASN A 400 -12.98 21.50 -12.16
N GLU A 401 -13.62 20.39 -11.76
CA GLU A 401 -12.95 19.16 -11.35
C GLU A 401 -12.12 18.56 -12.49
N SER A 402 -12.68 18.47 -13.70
CA SER A 402 -11.97 18.02 -14.89
C SER A 402 -10.75 18.89 -15.23
N LEU A 403 -10.88 20.22 -15.07
CA LEU A 403 -9.78 21.16 -15.23
C LEU A 403 -8.69 20.97 -14.15
N GLN A 404 -9.08 20.75 -12.89
CA GLN A 404 -8.15 20.50 -11.79
C GLN A 404 -7.38 19.18 -11.95
N VAL A 405 -8.07 18.09 -12.31
CA VAL A 405 -7.46 16.78 -12.59
C VAL A 405 -6.50 16.87 -13.78
N LYS A 406 -6.83 17.66 -14.81
CA LYS A 406 -5.91 17.93 -15.93
C LYS A 406 -4.63 18.63 -15.48
N THR A 407 -4.73 19.67 -14.63
CA THR A 407 -3.55 20.35 -14.09
C THR A 407 -2.67 19.39 -13.28
N GLN A 408 -3.26 18.58 -12.40
CA GLN A 408 -2.53 17.56 -11.62
C GLN A 408 -1.84 16.52 -12.51
N LEU A 409 -2.47 16.11 -13.62
CA LEU A 409 -1.87 15.19 -14.60
C LEU A 409 -0.64 15.81 -15.28
N ASP A 410 -0.71 17.09 -15.66
CA ASP A 410 0.41 17.78 -16.32
C ASP A 410 1.53 18.13 -15.33
N GLU A 411 1.22 18.42 -14.06
CA GLU A 411 2.19 18.50 -12.96
C GLU A 411 2.91 17.15 -12.72
N ALA A 412 2.16 16.04 -12.63
CA ALA A 412 2.72 14.71 -12.44
C ALA A 412 3.61 14.27 -13.62
N ARG A 413 3.24 14.62 -14.86
CA ARG A 413 4.08 14.45 -16.05
C ARG A 413 5.36 15.26 -15.96
N GLY A 414 5.29 16.51 -15.50
CA GLY A 414 6.46 17.37 -15.27
C GLY A 414 7.42 16.77 -14.24
N LEU A 415 6.89 16.28 -13.12
CA LEU A 415 7.66 15.60 -12.08
C LEU A 415 8.33 14.32 -12.59
N LEU A 416 7.59 13.48 -13.33
CA LEU A 416 8.12 12.25 -13.94
C LEU A 416 9.25 12.53 -14.96
N LEU A 417 9.13 13.60 -15.75
CA LEU A 417 10.18 14.04 -16.66
C LEU A 417 11.42 14.51 -15.88
N ALA A 418 11.22 15.27 -14.80
CA ALA A 418 12.29 15.79 -13.96
C ALA A 418 13.05 14.67 -13.24
N THR A 419 12.36 13.70 -12.62
CA THR A 419 13.00 12.55 -11.95
C THR A 419 13.74 11.67 -12.95
N LYS A 420 13.14 11.34 -14.10
CA LYS A 420 13.82 10.60 -15.19
C LYS A 420 15.12 11.29 -15.61
N ASN A 421 15.07 12.60 -15.87
CA ASN A 421 16.24 13.36 -16.29
C ASN A 421 17.30 13.49 -15.17
N SER A 422 16.89 13.47 -13.91
CA SER A 422 17.80 13.43 -12.76
C SER A 422 18.52 12.07 -12.66
N HIS A 423 17.78 10.97 -12.75
CA HIS A 423 18.35 9.62 -12.71
C HIS A 423 19.30 9.34 -13.88
N LEU A 424 19.00 9.81 -15.10
CA LEU A 424 19.90 9.68 -16.25
C LEU A 424 21.26 10.35 -15.99
N ARG A 425 21.27 11.60 -15.49
CA ARG A 425 22.53 12.28 -15.12
C ARG A 425 23.30 11.59 -14.00
N HIS A 426 22.59 10.94 -13.09
CA HIS A 426 23.24 10.19 -12.01
C HIS A 426 23.91 8.91 -12.54
N ILE A 427 23.30 8.24 -13.52
CA ILE A 427 23.91 7.12 -14.26
C ILE A 427 25.14 7.60 -15.04
N GLU A 428 25.02 8.68 -15.83
CA GLU A 428 26.14 9.29 -16.56
C GLU A 428 27.34 9.62 -15.64
N HIS A 429 27.07 10.08 -14.41
CA HIS A 429 28.10 10.35 -13.41
C HIS A 429 28.75 9.07 -12.86
N MET A 430 27.97 8.04 -12.54
CA MET A 430 28.49 6.75 -12.07
C MET A 430 29.33 6.04 -13.15
N GLU A 431 28.89 6.05 -14.41
CA GLU A 431 29.65 5.50 -15.55
C GLU A 431 30.99 6.25 -15.76
N SER A 432 30.99 7.58 -15.59
CA SER A 432 32.22 8.39 -15.63
C SER A 432 33.19 8.03 -14.50
N ASP A 433 32.68 7.83 -13.28
CA ASP A 433 33.50 7.52 -12.10
C ASP A 433 34.04 6.09 -12.13
N GLU A 434 33.24 5.11 -12.57
CA GLU A 434 33.71 3.73 -12.81
C GLU A 434 34.82 3.71 -13.86
N LEU A 435 34.61 4.37 -15.00
CA LEU A 435 35.62 4.51 -16.05
C LEU A 435 36.88 5.24 -15.55
N GLY A 436 36.72 6.21 -14.64
CA GLY A 436 37.81 6.89 -13.95
C GLY A 436 38.61 5.96 -13.03
N LEU A 437 37.93 5.12 -12.26
CA LEU A 437 38.55 4.12 -11.37
C LEU A 437 39.25 3.02 -12.17
N GLN A 438 38.62 2.51 -13.23
CA GLN A 438 39.20 1.49 -14.12
C GLN A 438 40.51 1.98 -14.78
N LYS A 439 40.58 3.27 -15.17
CA LYS A 439 41.81 3.90 -15.70
C LYS A 439 42.92 3.97 -14.66
N LYS A 440 42.61 4.28 -13.40
CA LYS A 440 43.57 4.29 -12.28
C LYS A 440 44.12 2.89 -12.03
N LEU A 441 43.23 1.91 -11.81
CA LEU A 441 43.59 0.51 -11.56
C LEU A 441 44.45 -0.07 -12.71
N ARG A 442 44.10 0.22 -13.96
CA ARG A 442 44.91 -0.19 -15.12
C ARG A 442 46.31 0.43 -15.12
N THR A 443 46.44 1.66 -14.65
CA THR A 443 47.74 2.35 -14.54
C THR A 443 48.58 1.78 -13.40
N GLU A 444 47.95 1.47 -12.26
CA GLU A 444 48.59 0.81 -11.12
C GLU A 444 49.07 -0.60 -11.48
N VAL A 445 48.28 -1.39 -12.22
CA VAL A 445 48.70 -2.71 -12.73
C VAL A 445 49.95 -2.61 -13.61
N ILE A 446 50.00 -1.65 -14.55
CA ILE A 446 51.18 -1.45 -15.41
C ILE A 446 52.42 -1.09 -14.57
N GLN A 447 52.27 -0.21 -13.56
CA GLN A 447 53.37 0.14 -12.65
C GLN A 447 53.85 -1.05 -11.79
N LEU A 448 52.94 -1.93 -11.39
CA LEU A 448 53.28 -3.18 -10.68
C LEU A 448 53.95 -4.21 -11.60
N GLU A 449 53.57 -4.26 -12.88
CA GLU A 449 54.23 -5.10 -13.90
C GLU A 449 55.66 -4.59 -14.20
N ASP A 450 55.84 -3.28 -14.38
CA ASP A 450 57.15 -2.65 -14.60
C ASP A 450 58.09 -2.84 -13.40
N THR A 451 57.60 -2.63 -12.17
CA THR A 451 58.41 -2.84 -10.96
C THR A 451 58.75 -4.31 -10.73
N LEU A 452 57.81 -5.24 -11.01
CA LEU A 452 58.09 -6.68 -10.99
C LEU A 452 59.13 -7.09 -12.04
N ALA A 453 59.11 -6.50 -13.23
CA ALA A 453 60.10 -6.73 -14.27
C ALA A 453 61.49 -6.20 -13.86
N GLN A 454 61.56 -5.03 -13.23
CA GLN A 454 62.80 -4.46 -12.70
C GLN A 454 63.38 -5.33 -11.56
N VAL A 455 62.59 -5.76 -10.59
CA VAL A 455 63.05 -6.64 -9.50
C VAL A 455 63.52 -8.00 -10.02
N ARG A 456 62.87 -8.56 -11.04
CA ARG A 456 63.33 -9.79 -11.71
C ARG A 456 64.69 -9.61 -12.39
N LYS A 457 64.91 -8.45 -13.03
CA LYS A 457 66.19 -8.10 -13.65
C LYS A 457 67.30 -7.92 -12.61
N GLU A 458 67.02 -7.23 -11.51
CA GLU A 458 67.96 -7.05 -10.39
C GLU A 458 68.33 -8.39 -9.75
N TYR A 459 67.35 -9.29 -9.55
CA TYR A 459 67.60 -10.64 -9.05
C TYR A 459 68.52 -11.45 -9.98
N GLU A 460 68.27 -11.46 -11.30
CA GLU A 460 69.10 -12.22 -12.24
C GLU A 460 70.52 -11.62 -12.38
N MET A 461 70.67 -10.28 -12.32
CA MET A 461 71.99 -9.64 -12.24
C MET A 461 72.75 -10.08 -10.97
N LEU A 462 72.13 -9.98 -9.80
CA LEU A 462 72.75 -10.37 -8.52
C LEU A 462 73.07 -11.88 -8.48
N ARG A 463 72.23 -12.71 -9.10
CA ARG A 463 72.48 -14.15 -9.27
C ARG A 463 73.70 -14.40 -10.16
N ILE A 464 73.82 -13.73 -11.31
CA ILE A 464 74.97 -13.84 -12.20
C ILE A 464 76.25 -13.35 -11.49
N GLU A 465 76.18 -12.25 -10.74
CA GLU A 465 77.30 -11.78 -9.90
C GLU A 465 77.70 -12.82 -8.85
N PHE A 466 76.74 -13.49 -8.20
CA PHE A 466 77.02 -14.55 -7.24
C PHE A 466 77.65 -15.79 -7.89
N GLU A 467 77.12 -16.25 -9.02
CA GLU A 467 77.67 -17.37 -9.80
C GLU A 467 79.10 -17.08 -10.29
N GLN A 468 79.38 -15.84 -10.72
CA GLN A 468 80.74 -15.40 -11.09
C GLN A 468 81.70 -15.36 -9.88
N ASN A 469 81.26 -14.79 -8.75
CA ASN A 469 82.07 -14.75 -7.53
C ASN A 469 82.38 -16.15 -6.99
N LEU A 470 81.42 -17.08 -7.07
CA LEU A 470 81.61 -18.48 -6.70
C LEU A 470 82.68 -19.15 -7.58
N ALA A 471 82.55 -19.02 -8.90
CA ALA A 471 83.51 -19.58 -9.85
C ALA A 471 84.93 -19.01 -9.68
N ALA A 472 85.06 -17.70 -9.39
CA ALA A 472 86.36 -17.07 -9.10
C ALA A 472 86.98 -17.62 -7.80
N ASN A 473 86.17 -17.84 -6.76
CA ASN A 473 86.63 -18.41 -5.48
C ASN A 473 87.04 -19.90 -5.62
N GLU A 474 86.33 -20.67 -6.46
CA GLU A 474 86.75 -22.04 -6.79
C GLU A 474 88.10 -22.08 -7.52
N GLN A 475 88.33 -21.18 -8.48
CA GLN A 475 89.62 -21.05 -9.18
C GLN A 475 90.77 -20.61 -8.25
N ALA A 476 90.49 -19.86 -7.19
CA ALA A 476 91.48 -19.57 -6.15
C ALA A 476 91.91 -20.82 -5.35
N GLY A 477 91.11 -21.88 -5.34
CA GLY A 477 91.41 -23.15 -4.65
C GLY A 477 92.71 -23.82 -5.13
N PRO A 478 92.85 -24.14 -6.43
CA PRO A 478 94.09 -24.62 -7.04
C PRO A 478 95.30 -23.72 -6.79
N ILE A 479 95.19 -22.41 -7.05
CA ILE A 479 96.28 -21.43 -6.87
C ILE A 479 96.80 -21.46 -5.43
N ASN A 480 95.89 -21.47 -4.44
CA ASN A 480 96.26 -21.58 -3.03
C ASN A 480 96.89 -22.94 -2.68
N ARG A 481 96.57 -24.04 -3.37
CA ARG A 481 97.26 -25.34 -3.20
C ARG A 481 98.69 -25.28 -3.76
N GLU A 482 98.86 -24.78 -4.98
CA GLU A 482 100.17 -24.61 -5.62
C GLU A 482 101.09 -23.69 -4.81
N MET A 483 100.57 -22.56 -4.32
CA MET A 483 101.31 -21.65 -3.45
C MET A 483 101.79 -22.35 -2.16
N ARG A 484 100.96 -23.19 -1.54
CA ARG A 484 101.36 -24.01 -0.37
C ARG A 484 102.43 -25.03 -0.72
N HIS A 485 102.31 -25.73 -1.85
CA HIS A 485 103.35 -26.66 -2.32
C HIS A 485 104.68 -25.96 -2.61
N LEU A 486 104.65 -24.76 -3.22
CA LEU A 486 105.84 -23.94 -3.45
C LEU A 486 106.49 -23.50 -2.12
N ILE A 487 105.69 -23.04 -1.16
CA ILE A 487 106.18 -22.67 0.18
C ILE A 487 106.85 -23.87 0.87
N SER A 488 106.22 -25.05 0.88
CA SER A 488 106.82 -26.26 1.46
C SER A 488 108.10 -26.70 0.74
N SER A 489 108.15 -26.60 -0.59
CA SER A 489 109.36 -26.90 -1.37
C SER A 489 110.51 -25.94 -1.04
N LEU A 490 110.22 -24.63 -0.92
CA LEU A 490 111.20 -23.61 -0.53
C LEU A 490 111.66 -23.80 0.93
N GLN A 491 110.75 -24.15 1.84
CA GLN A 491 111.08 -24.48 3.24
C GLN A 491 112.00 -25.71 3.33
N ASN A 492 111.69 -26.78 2.59
CA ASN A 492 112.50 -28.00 2.54
C ASN A 492 113.89 -27.71 1.96
N HIS A 493 113.98 -26.96 0.86
CA HIS A 493 115.27 -26.58 0.27
C HIS A 493 116.08 -25.67 1.22
N ASN A 494 115.44 -24.73 1.90
CA ASN A 494 116.09 -23.90 2.91
C ASN A 494 116.60 -24.72 4.13
N HIS A 495 115.85 -25.74 4.54
CA HIS A 495 116.28 -26.68 5.57
C HIS A 495 117.47 -27.53 5.11
N GLN A 496 117.45 -28.02 3.87
CA GLN A 496 118.56 -28.76 3.26
C GLN A 496 119.83 -27.90 3.18
N LEU A 497 119.73 -26.67 2.66
CA LEU A 497 120.84 -25.71 2.63
C LEU A 497 121.40 -25.38 4.02
N LYS A 498 120.54 -25.31 5.05
CA LYS A 498 120.99 -25.17 6.46
C LYS A 498 121.74 -26.42 6.93
N GLY A 499 121.26 -27.62 6.60
CA GLY A 499 121.93 -28.88 6.89
C GLY A 499 123.30 -29.01 6.19
N ASP A 500 123.38 -28.63 4.92
CA ASP A 500 124.63 -28.64 4.17
C ASP A 500 125.60 -27.56 4.66
N ALA A 501 125.13 -26.35 4.98
CA ALA A 501 125.95 -25.33 5.63
C ALA A 501 126.48 -25.79 7.01
N GLN A 502 125.72 -26.60 7.76
CA GLN A 502 126.20 -27.24 8.98
C GLN A 502 127.22 -28.36 8.69
N ARG A 503 127.02 -29.18 7.64
CA ARG A 503 128.01 -30.19 7.19
C ARG A 503 129.33 -29.54 6.77
N TYR A 504 129.28 -28.47 5.97
CA TYR A 504 130.46 -27.70 5.56
C TYR A 504 131.14 -27.03 6.77
N LYS A 505 130.39 -26.40 7.68
CA LYS A 505 130.96 -25.87 8.94
C LYS A 505 131.61 -26.96 9.80
N ARG A 506 131.11 -28.19 9.78
CA ARG A 506 131.72 -29.33 10.48
C ARG A 506 133.02 -29.77 9.79
N LYS A 507 133.00 -30.02 8.47
CA LYS A 507 134.19 -30.34 7.68
C LYS A 507 135.29 -29.29 7.80
N LEU A 508 134.93 -28.01 7.81
CA LEU A 508 135.88 -26.91 7.93
C LEU A 508 136.53 -26.87 9.33
N ARG A 509 135.78 -27.19 10.39
CA ARG A 509 136.34 -27.44 11.74
C ARG A 509 137.22 -28.68 11.79
N GLU A 510 136.84 -29.77 11.12
CA GLU A 510 137.63 -31.01 11.04
C GLU A 510 138.99 -30.77 10.35
N VAL A 511 139.01 -30.01 9.24
CA VAL A 511 140.25 -29.56 8.57
C VAL A 511 141.07 -28.59 9.43
N GLN A 512 140.43 -27.74 10.23
CA GLN A 512 141.11 -26.89 11.22
C GLN A 512 141.64 -27.66 12.44
N ALA A 513 141.21 -28.91 12.66
CA ALA A 513 141.51 -29.69 13.87
C ALA A 513 142.62 -30.75 13.68
N GLY A 514 143.26 -30.85 12.51
CA GLY A 514 144.32 -31.84 12.32
C GLY A 514 145.24 -31.60 11.11
N PRO A 515 146.58 -31.79 11.22
CA PRO A 515 147.38 -32.04 12.43
C PRO A 515 148.56 -31.05 12.58
N GLY A 516 148.42 -30.06 13.47
CA GLY A 516 149.53 -29.19 13.89
C GLY A 516 150.54 -29.89 14.80
N ARG A 517 151.30 -30.86 14.27
CA ARG A 517 152.46 -31.49 14.94
C ARG A 517 153.69 -31.45 14.05
N TRP A 518 154.46 -30.36 14.07
CA TRP A 518 155.91 -30.31 13.73
C TRP A 518 156.51 -28.99 14.21
N SER A 519 157.31 -29.04 15.29
CA SER A 519 157.99 -27.92 15.99
C SER A 519 157.09 -26.77 16.53
N HIS A 520 157.46 -26.09 17.61
CA HIS A 520 158.72 -26.18 18.38
C HIS A 520 158.49 -26.30 19.89
#